data_AF-E9FT36-F1
#
_entry.id   AF-E9FT36-F1
#
_cell.length_a   1.000
_cell.length_b   1.000
_cell.length_c   1.000
_cell.angle_alpha   90.00
_cell.angle_beta   90.00
_cell.angle_gamma   90.00
#
_symmetry.space_group_name_H-M   'P 1'
#
loop_
_entity.id
_entity.type
_entity.pdbx_description
1 polymer ?
#
loop_
_entity_poly.entity_id
_entity_poly.type
_entity_poly.pdbx_seq_one_letter_code
_entity_poly.pdbx_strand_id
1 'polypeptide(L)'
;MSCEIGPKIVGCRVVIKTLNSRIEGDVRNVDSNCCKVSLVNGVVVATGAKLPELYRIFVKDIVSITLAGGNDISPENLTSGLSQLSFNSPPCIEKKVKPLLITHIEKKCSSVHLPPPSAPSNDRKIQPLVMQKVLPAHIKTLNNSIQVDVLTNKVPFEKAGEGGLASTLPNYTLIENIDELYKSAIGRLEKESVVGLSMEGVRTGRFGVVCWIGVATSDHVFLFDMCSLGSTGVNRGLANIFTNDKVIKVIHDCRFMSDAFVHQYGVKLNNVFDTQVGALVVVKNKHGSFNRYVPSLTRSLTDILNLPSMSMYHPRKRMGHEKEDEAIWKTRPLPQHLIEGAVFNVCWLRKLRLAIMEILLSDVTFGTSLYLKEISELADDSVAEKGVVAHVIPMSFKALHKMSRNGDACEDFHDSVPQNGCDPYVSFTRHISHVRKT
;
A
#
# COMPACT_ATOMS: atom_id res chain seq x y z
N MET A 1 -9.31 14.20 -27.63
CA MET A 1 -9.57 13.66 -28.98
C MET A 1 -10.88 12.91 -28.93
N SER A 2 -11.85 13.31 -29.75
CA SER A 2 -13.11 12.60 -29.90
C SER A 2 -12.88 11.20 -30.50
N CYS A 3 -13.78 10.28 -30.17
CA CYS A 3 -13.76 8.86 -30.52
C CYS A 3 -13.63 8.56 -32.02
N GLU A 4 -13.81 9.54 -32.90
CA GLU A 4 -13.87 9.36 -34.36
C GLU A 4 -12.49 9.34 -35.06
N ILE A 5 -11.44 9.88 -34.43
CA ILE A 5 -10.08 9.91 -35.03
C ILE A 5 -9.33 8.60 -34.74
N GLY A 6 -9.65 7.93 -33.63
CA GLY A 6 -8.95 6.73 -33.14
C GLY A 6 -8.82 5.60 -34.16
N PRO A 7 -9.88 5.19 -34.88
CA PRO A 7 -9.81 4.10 -35.86
C PRO A 7 -9.01 4.44 -37.13
N LYS A 8 -8.94 5.74 -37.50
CA LYS A 8 -8.38 6.19 -38.78
C LYS A 8 -6.85 6.27 -38.80
N ILE A 9 -6.22 6.29 -37.62
CA ILE A 9 -4.76 6.44 -37.49
C ILE A 9 -4.03 5.14 -37.16
N VAL A 10 -4.76 4.06 -36.79
CA VAL A 10 -4.16 2.75 -36.50
C VAL A 10 -3.53 2.17 -37.77
N GLY A 11 -2.27 1.77 -37.68
CA GLY A 11 -1.45 1.30 -38.80
C GLY A 11 -0.72 2.40 -39.56
N CYS A 12 -0.96 3.68 -39.25
CA CYS A 12 -0.26 4.79 -39.88
C CYS A 12 0.96 5.25 -39.07
N ARG A 13 1.97 5.76 -39.77
CA ARG A 13 3.06 6.50 -39.12
C ARG A 13 2.60 7.91 -38.78
N VAL A 14 2.70 8.28 -37.51
CA VAL A 14 2.26 9.57 -37.01
C VAL A 14 3.38 10.30 -36.30
N VAL A 15 3.29 11.63 -36.35
CA VAL A 15 4.05 12.56 -35.53
C VAL A 15 3.12 13.11 -34.46
N ILE A 16 3.40 12.80 -33.21
CA ILE A 16 2.68 13.26 -32.03
C ILE A 16 3.48 14.37 -31.37
N LYS A 17 2.90 15.57 -31.27
CA LYS A 17 3.42 16.65 -30.42
C LYS A 17 2.72 16.57 -29.07
N THR A 18 3.51 16.51 -28.01
CA THR A 18 3.10 16.73 -26.62
C THR A 18 3.65 18.10 -26.16
N LEU A 19 3.31 18.54 -24.96
CA LEU A 19 3.81 19.81 -24.42
C LEU A 19 5.35 19.90 -24.44
N ASN A 20 6.03 18.75 -24.24
CA ASN A 20 7.48 18.72 -23.99
C ASN A 20 8.27 17.88 -25.01
N SER A 21 7.60 17.24 -25.98
CA SER A 21 8.28 16.34 -26.92
C SER A 21 7.53 16.18 -28.24
N ARG A 22 8.29 15.92 -29.30
CA ARG A 22 7.79 15.45 -30.61
C ARG A 22 8.22 14.01 -30.77
N ILE A 23 7.25 13.12 -30.96
CA ILE A 23 7.43 11.67 -31.02
C ILE A 23 6.89 11.18 -32.35
N GLU A 24 7.68 10.42 -33.08
CA GLU A 24 7.27 9.86 -34.38
C GLU A 24 7.30 8.33 -34.32
N GLY A 25 6.25 7.65 -34.78
CA GLY A 25 6.17 6.19 -34.76
C GLY A 25 4.87 5.64 -35.38
N ASP A 26 4.79 4.32 -35.50
CA ASP A 26 3.64 3.64 -36.13
C ASP A 26 2.55 3.35 -35.09
N VAL A 27 1.31 3.78 -35.31
CA VAL A 27 0.22 3.56 -34.35
C VAL A 27 -0.20 2.09 -34.35
N ARG A 28 -0.01 1.38 -33.25
CA ARG A 28 -0.47 -0.01 -33.08
C ARG A 28 -1.92 -0.10 -32.65
N ASN A 29 -2.35 0.76 -31.72
CA ASN A 29 -3.73 0.78 -31.23
C ASN A 29 -4.05 2.12 -30.53
N VAL A 30 -5.32 2.51 -30.55
CA VAL A 30 -5.88 3.61 -29.77
C VAL A 30 -6.94 3.04 -28.82
N ASP A 31 -6.66 3.08 -27.52
CA ASP A 31 -7.59 2.63 -26.48
C ASP A 31 -8.57 3.76 -26.16
N SER A 32 -9.82 3.58 -26.59
CA SER A 32 -10.92 4.52 -26.38
C SER A 32 -11.40 4.57 -24.92
N ASN A 33 -11.21 3.50 -24.14
CA ASN A 33 -11.63 3.43 -22.74
C ASN A 33 -10.59 4.08 -21.81
N CYS A 34 -9.29 3.93 -22.12
CA CYS A 34 -8.21 4.50 -21.31
C CYS A 34 -7.63 5.80 -21.85
N CYS A 35 -8.15 6.30 -22.98
CA CYS A 35 -7.63 7.47 -23.67
C CYS A 35 -6.11 7.38 -23.90
N LYS A 36 -5.62 6.29 -24.51
CA LYS A 36 -4.19 6.06 -24.78
C LYS A 36 -3.91 5.71 -26.24
N VAL A 37 -2.81 6.22 -26.79
CA VAL A 37 -2.27 5.85 -28.10
C VAL A 37 -0.99 5.03 -27.90
N SER A 38 -0.91 3.87 -28.55
CA SER A 38 0.28 3.01 -28.52
C SER A 38 1.03 3.09 -29.84
N LEU A 39 2.31 3.45 -29.80
CA LEU A 39 3.23 3.49 -30.94
C LEU A 39 4.21 2.31 -30.89
N VAL A 40 4.59 1.83 -32.06
CA VAL A 40 5.61 0.80 -32.28
C VAL A 40 6.52 1.22 -33.44
N ASN A 41 7.60 0.46 -33.64
CA ASN A 41 8.53 0.54 -34.78
C ASN A 41 9.16 1.93 -35.01
N GLY A 42 10.43 2.07 -34.61
CA GLY A 42 11.21 3.27 -34.92
C GLY A 42 10.69 4.51 -34.21
N VAL A 43 10.26 4.38 -32.95
CA VAL A 43 9.82 5.51 -32.14
C VAL A 43 11.00 6.46 -31.92
N VAL A 44 11.01 7.58 -32.64
CA VAL A 44 12.07 8.60 -32.55
C VAL A 44 11.53 9.80 -31.79
N VAL A 45 12.23 10.16 -30.73
CA VAL A 45 12.04 11.44 -30.03
C VAL A 45 13.10 12.42 -30.53
N ALA A 46 12.76 13.70 -30.60
CA ALA A 46 13.69 14.77 -31.03
C ALA A 46 15.03 14.79 -30.23
N THR A 47 15.10 14.14 -29.07
CA THR A 47 16.32 13.97 -28.27
C THR A 47 17.26 12.86 -28.76
N GLY A 48 16.91 12.14 -29.84
CA GLY A 48 17.70 11.06 -30.41
C GLY A 48 17.67 9.74 -29.64
N ALA A 49 16.92 9.68 -28.53
CA ALA A 49 16.77 8.48 -27.72
C ALA A 49 15.87 7.44 -28.43
N LYS A 50 16.37 6.21 -28.57
CA LYS A 50 15.54 5.06 -28.96
C LYS A 50 14.71 4.63 -27.76
N LEU A 51 13.39 4.71 -27.91
CA LEU A 51 12.42 4.29 -26.90
C LEU A 51 12.13 2.78 -26.99
N PRO A 52 11.48 2.19 -25.97
CA PRO A 52 11.07 0.79 -25.98
C PRO A 52 10.25 0.42 -27.23
N GLU A 53 10.24 -0.86 -27.61
CA GLU A 53 9.53 -1.35 -28.80
C GLU A 53 8.03 -1.00 -28.84
N LEU A 54 7.42 -0.77 -27.67
CA LEU A 54 6.05 -0.32 -27.51
C LEU A 54 5.99 0.90 -26.60
N TYR A 55 5.65 2.05 -27.15
CA TYR A 55 5.56 3.32 -26.45
C TYR A 55 4.11 3.76 -26.31
N ARG A 56 3.69 4.20 -25.12
CA ARG A 56 2.29 4.57 -24.85
C ARG A 56 2.17 6.01 -24.38
N ILE A 57 1.24 6.75 -24.97
CA ILE A 57 0.99 8.17 -24.69
C ILE A 57 -0.48 8.34 -24.32
N PHE A 58 -0.78 9.07 -23.25
CA PHE A 58 -2.17 9.40 -22.93
C PHE A 58 -2.65 10.54 -23.84
N VAL A 59 -3.89 10.43 -24.33
CA VAL A 59 -4.55 11.41 -25.20
C VAL A 59 -4.60 12.80 -24.58
N LYS A 60 -4.68 12.92 -23.26
CA LYS A 60 -4.66 14.20 -22.54
C LYS A 60 -3.32 14.94 -22.65
N ASP A 61 -2.23 14.21 -22.90
CA ASP A 61 -0.87 14.77 -23.00
C ASP A 61 -0.51 15.10 -24.45
N ILE A 62 -1.40 14.79 -25.41
CA ILE A 62 -1.20 15.02 -26.83
C ILE A 62 -1.76 16.39 -27.22
N VAL A 63 -0.89 17.25 -27.72
CA VAL A 63 -1.22 18.58 -28.24
C VAL A 63 -1.69 18.49 -29.69
N SER A 64 -1.00 17.69 -30.53
CA SER A 64 -1.45 17.41 -31.90
C SER A 64 -0.90 16.09 -32.43
N ILE A 65 -1.58 15.51 -33.43
CA ILE A 65 -1.15 14.33 -34.18
C ILE A 65 -1.22 14.66 -35.68
N THR A 66 -0.15 14.39 -36.41
CA THR A 66 -0.11 14.51 -37.88
C THR A 66 0.43 13.22 -38.53
N LEU A 67 0.05 12.93 -39.77
CA LEU A 67 0.59 11.78 -40.50
C LEU A 67 2.00 12.12 -41.01
N ALA A 68 2.96 11.22 -40.82
CA ALA A 68 4.33 11.40 -41.30
C ALA A 68 4.36 11.19 -42.83
N GLY A 69 4.18 12.27 -43.61
CA GLY A 69 4.26 12.19 -45.08
C GLY A 69 3.48 13.22 -45.90
N GLY A 70 2.62 14.07 -45.32
CA GLY A 70 2.00 15.17 -46.07
C GLY A 70 0.63 15.64 -45.58
N ASN A 71 0.50 16.97 -45.60
CA ASN A 71 -0.61 17.90 -45.29
C ASN A 71 -1.19 17.90 -43.86
N ASP A 72 -0.97 19.05 -43.19
CA ASP A 72 -1.53 19.43 -41.91
C ASP A 72 -3.06 19.33 -41.91
N ILE A 73 -3.61 18.64 -40.92
CA ILE A 73 -5.02 18.81 -40.56
C ILE A 73 -5.08 20.08 -39.70
N SER A 74 -5.34 21.22 -40.33
CA SER A 74 -5.54 22.50 -39.64
C SER A 74 -6.86 22.46 -38.82
N PRO A 75 -6.93 23.18 -37.68
CA PRO A 75 -8.08 23.14 -36.78
C PRO A 75 -9.25 24.05 -37.21
N GLU A 76 -9.50 24.26 -38.50
CA GLU A 76 -10.55 25.19 -38.97
C GLU A 76 -11.85 24.55 -39.47
N ASN A 77 -12.06 23.24 -39.32
CA ASN A 77 -13.35 22.59 -39.61
C ASN A 77 -14.05 21.96 -38.40
N LEU A 78 -13.77 22.44 -37.18
CA LEU A 78 -14.51 22.02 -35.98
C LEU A 78 -15.23 23.17 -35.25
N THR A 79 -15.59 24.22 -35.98
CA THR A 79 -16.49 25.29 -35.50
C THR A 79 -17.70 25.44 -36.41
N SER A 80 -18.56 24.42 -36.42
CA SER A 80 -19.96 24.58 -36.84
C SER A 80 -20.80 23.44 -36.25
N GLY A 81 -21.27 23.62 -35.02
CA GLY A 81 -22.28 22.72 -34.47
C GLY A 81 -22.23 22.42 -32.97
N LEU A 82 -21.74 23.34 -32.12
CA LEU A 82 -22.06 23.31 -30.69
C LEU A 82 -22.34 24.74 -30.19
N SER A 83 -23.30 25.39 -30.83
CA SER A 83 -24.13 26.38 -30.14
C SER A 83 -25.20 25.63 -29.35
N GLN A 84 -25.25 25.95 -28.06
CA GLN A 84 -26.34 25.73 -27.12
C GLN A 84 -26.59 24.29 -26.67
N LEU A 85 -26.20 24.01 -25.43
CA LEU A 85 -27.14 23.67 -24.36
C LEU A 85 -26.42 23.88 -23.02
N SER A 86 -26.61 25.05 -22.42
CA SER A 86 -26.61 25.15 -20.97
C SER A 86 -27.88 24.48 -20.46
N PHE A 87 -27.84 23.79 -19.33
CA PHE A 87 -28.89 23.88 -18.31
C PHE A 87 -28.37 23.41 -16.96
N ASN A 88 -28.81 24.13 -15.95
CA ASN A 88 -28.42 24.08 -14.55
C ASN A 88 -28.72 22.74 -13.87
N SER A 89 -27.94 22.46 -12.83
CA SER A 89 -28.16 21.42 -11.84
C SER A 89 -29.44 21.66 -11.02
N PRO A 90 -30.29 20.64 -10.80
CA PRO A 90 -31.22 20.62 -9.67
C PRO A 90 -30.64 19.85 -8.46
N PRO A 91 -31.14 20.10 -7.24
CA PRO A 91 -30.50 19.71 -5.99
C PRO A 91 -30.81 18.26 -5.60
N CYS A 92 -29.83 17.56 -5.01
CA CYS A 92 -30.05 16.21 -4.50
C CYS A 92 -30.54 16.26 -3.04
N ILE A 93 -31.75 15.75 -2.82
CA ILE A 93 -32.49 15.73 -1.55
C ILE A 93 -31.94 14.60 -0.65
N GLU A 94 -31.59 14.94 0.59
CA GLU A 94 -31.33 13.96 1.65
C GLU A 94 -32.61 13.19 2.01
N LYS A 95 -32.57 11.86 1.92
CA LYS A 95 -33.55 10.99 2.59
C LYS A 95 -32.88 10.24 3.74
N LYS A 96 -33.23 10.64 4.96
CA LYS A 96 -33.02 9.89 6.21
C LYS A 96 -33.71 8.52 6.13
N VAL A 97 -32.98 7.45 6.43
CA VAL A 97 -33.56 6.15 6.81
C VAL A 97 -32.95 5.72 8.15
N LYS A 98 -33.83 5.41 9.11
CA LYS A 98 -33.53 5.04 10.50
C LYS A 98 -32.86 3.65 10.59
N PRO A 99 -31.98 3.41 11.59
CA PRO A 99 -31.44 2.07 11.83
C PRO A 99 -32.52 1.16 12.45
N LEU A 100 -32.71 -0.03 11.88
CA LEU A 100 -33.53 -1.09 12.47
C LEU A 100 -32.70 -1.87 13.50
N LEU A 101 -33.25 -1.97 14.71
CA LEU A 101 -32.83 -2.86 15.80
C LEU A 101 -32.79 -4.31 15.31
N ILE A 102 -31.72 -5.03 15.67
CA ILE A 102 -31.75 -6.50 15.75
C ILE A 102 -31.71 -6.86 17.24
N THR A 103 -32.88 -7.25 17.75
CA THR A 103 -33.09 -7.91 19.04
C THR A 103 -32.87 -9.42 18.91
N HIS A 104 -32.18 -9.96 19.91
CA HIS A 104 -32.20 -11.34 20.45
C HIS A 104 -32.46 -12.53 19.51
N ILE A 105 -31.44 -13.40 19.38
CA ILE A 105 -31.66 -14.85 19.38
C ILE A 105 -30.68 -15.49 20.39
N GLU A 106 -31.27 -16.23 21.31
CA GLU A 106 -30.64 -16.93 22.43
C GLU A 106 -29.95 -18.24 22.02
N LYS A 107 -28.90 -18.55 22.78
CA LYS A 107 -28.50 -19.87 23.33
C LYS A 107 -28.85 -21.14 22.52
N LYS A 108 -27.77 -21.83 22.12
CA LYS A 108 -27.60 -23.27 22.39
C LYS A 108 -26.14 -23.52 22.77
N CYS A 109 -25.88 -23.55 24.07
CA CYS A 109 -24.63 -24.01 24.66
C CYS A 109 -24.82 -25.49 25.00
N SER A 110 -24.08 -26.38 24.33
CA SER A 110 -24.05 -27.79 24.69
C SER A 110 -23.02 -27.99 25.81
N SER A 111 -23.52 -28.57 26.90
CA SER A 111 -22.86 -28.92 28.14
C SER A 111 -21.67 -29.88 27.96
N VAL A 112 -20.51 -29.52 28.52
CA VAL A 112 -19.50 -30.49 28.95
C VAL A 112 -19.20 -30.22 30.42
N HIS A 113 -19.41 -31.26 31.24
CA HIS A 113 -19.30 -31.29 32.69
C HIS A 113 -17.89 -30.94 33.20
N LEU A 114 -17.83 -30.06 34.20
CA LEU A 114 -16.75 -29.96 35.18
C LEU A 114 -17.18 -30.69 36.47
N PRO A 115 -16.29 -31.42 37.16
CA PRO A 115 -16.54 -31.93 38.51
C PRO A 115 -16.19 -30.89 39.61
N PRO A 116 -16.75 -31.04 40.84
CA PRO A 116 -16.77 -30.02 41.89
C PRO A 116 -15.47 -29.97 42.73
N PRO A 117 -15.29 -28.95 43.61
CA PRO A 117 -14.00 -28.58 44.17
C PRO A 117 -13.67 -29.35 45.47
N SER A 118 -12.40 -29.67 45.64
CA SER A 118 -11.80 -30.06 46.92
C SER A 118 -10.67 -29.08 47.27
N ALA A 119 -10.72 -28.50 48.47
CA ALA A 119 -9.63 -27.74 49.09
C ALA A 119 -9.47 -28.26 50.54
N PRO A 120 -8.38 -27.96 51.28
CA PRO A 120 -7.09 -27.36 50.90
C PRO A 120 -5.86 -28.17 51.39
N SER A 121 -4.68 -27.93 50.82
CA SER A 121 -3.41 -28.17 51.53
C SER A 121 -2.42 -27.06 51.23
N ASN A 122 -1.80 -26.58 52.30
CA ASN A 122 -1.04 -25.35 52.46
C ASN A 122 0.25 -25.23 51.64
N ASP A 123 0.75 -24.00 51.65
CA ASP A 123 2.11 -23.54 51.35
C ASP A 123 2.53 -23.37 49.89
N ARG A 124 2.28 -22.15 49.38
CA ARG A 124 3.37 -21.22 49.01
C ARG A 124 2.84 -19.80 48.78
N LYS A 125 3.36 -18.86 49.56
CA LYS A 125 3.14 -17.42 49.44
C LYS A 125 3.52 -16.94 48.03
N ILE A 126 2.55 -16.43 47.27
CA ILE A 126 2.82 -15.64 46.06
C ILE A 126 2.96 -14.18 46.50
N GLN A 127 4.19 -13.66 46.46
CA GLN A 127 4.46 -12.22 46.50
C GLN A 127 4.45 -11.67 45.06
N PRO A 128 3.96 -10.44 44.82
CA PRO A 128 4.05 -9.81 43.51
C PRO A 128 5.48 -9.31 43.27
N LEU A 129 6.20 -9.91 42.32
CA LEU A 129 7.49 -9.39 41.85
C LEU A 129 7.27 -8.27 40.84
N VAL A 130 7.01 -7.06 41.36
CA VAL A 130 7.31 -5.82 40.65
C VAL A 130 8.83 -5.66 40.67
N MET A 131 9.52 -6.03 39.60
CA MET A 131 10.87 -5.53 39.35
C MET A 131 10.78 -4.29 38.46
N GLN A 132 10.85 -3.14 39.11
CA GLN A 132 11.25 -1.88 38.49
C GLN A 132 12.69 -2.04 37.98
N LYS A 133 12.86 -2.45 36.72
CA LYS A 133 14.19 -2.57 36.11
C LYS A 133 14.65 -1.23 35.58
N VAL A 134 15.66 -0.72 36.28
CA VAL A 134 16.54 0.40 35.95
C VAL A 134 16.98 0.35 34.47
N LEU A 135 17.00 1.51 33.81
CA LEU A 135 17.52 1.67 32.44
C LEU A 135 18.94 1.05 32.32
N PRO A 136 19.23 0.29 31.24
CA PRO A 136 20.56 -0.25 31.01
C PRO A 136 21.64 0.86 30.94
N ALA A 137 22.75 0.66 31.67
CA ALA A 137 23.82 1.65 31.82
C ALA A 137 24.51 2.07 30.51
N HIS A 138 24.37 1.31 29.41
CA HIS A 138 24.96 1.63 28.11
C HIS A 138 24.30 2.81 27.38
N ILE A 139 23.21 3.37 27.93
CA ILE A 139 22.56 4.59 27.42
C ILE A 139 23.28 5.86 27.89
N LYS A 140 24.09 5.82 28.95
CA LYS A 140 24.72 7.01 29.55
C LYS A 140 26.12 7.36 28.99
N THR A 141 26.72 6.53 28.14
CA THR A 141 28.13 6.68 27.71
C THR A 141 28.32 6.48 26.21
N LEU A 142 27.57 7.23 25.40
CA LEU A 142 27.88 7.34 23.97
C LEU A 142 28.58 8.67 23.71
N ASN A 143 29.91 8.61 23.66
CA ASN A 143 30.77 9.66 23.11
C ASN A 143 30.52 9.76 21.60
N ASN A 144 30.08 10.93 21.15
CA ASN A 144 29.83 11.26 19.75
C ASN A 144 31.13 11.65 19.03
N SER A 145 31.99 10.67 18.75
CA SER A 145 33.16 10.87 17.91
C SER A 145 33.37 9.69 16.97
N ILE A 146 32.54 9.62 15.93
CA ILE A 146 32.86 8.87 14.72
C ILE A 146 32.65 9.81 13.53
N GLN A 147 33.75 10.22 12.92
CA GLN A 147 33.74 10.77 11.57
C GLN A 147 33.36 9.62 10.63
N VAL A 148 32.17 9.70 10.05
CA VAL A 148 31.73 8.81 8.97
C VAL A 148 31.92 9.54 7.64
N ASP A 149 32.74 8.95 6.79
CA ASP A 149 32.94 9.38 5.42
C ASP A 149 31.61 9.52 4.69
N VAL A 150 31.36 10.75 4.27
CA VAL A 150 30.17 11.18 3.54
C VAL A 150 30.30 10.67 2.11
N LEU A 151 29.81 9.45 1.85
CA LEU A 151 29.31 9.10 0.52
C LEU A 151 27.90 9.66 0.41
N THR A 152 27.83 10.95 0.08
CA THR A 152 26.59 11.64 -0.30
C THR A 152 25.90 10.84 -1.39
N ASN A 153 24.69 10.37 -1.12
CA ASN A 153 23.71 10.20 -2.20
C ASN A 153 23.56 11.60 -2.81
N LYS A 154 24.18 11.83 -3.96
CA LYS A 154 23.95 13.03 -4.75
C LYS A 154 22.45 13.10 -5.04
N VAL A 155 21.78 14.01 -4.34
CA VAL A 155 20.52 14.61 -4.80
C VAL A 155 20.80 15.15 -6.20
N PRO A 156 19.94 14.95 -7.21
CA PRO A 156 20.09 15.67 -8.47
C PRO A 156 20.05 17.16 -8.17
N PHE A 157 21.11 17.83 -8.60
CA PHE A 157 21.26 19.28 -8.58
C PHE A 157 20.04 19.90 -9.27
N GLU A 158 19.21 20.64 -8.54
CA GLU A 158 18.19 21.49 -9.16
C GLU A 158 18.90 22.57 -9.95
N LYS A 159 18.93 22.44 -11.28
CA LYS A 159 19.04 23.61 -12.15
C LYS A 159 17.68 24.29 -12.12
N ALA A 160 17.68 25.54 -11.67
CA ALA A 160 16.50 26.39 -11.67
C ALA A 160 15.85 26.40 -13.06
N GLY A 161 14.57 26.01 -13.12
CA GLY A 161 13.70 26.23 -14.27
C GLY A 161 13.33 24.99 -15.09
N GLU A 162 12.77 23.93 -14.48
CA GLU A 162 12.00 22.90 -15.21
C GLU A 162 10.83 22.40 -14.36
N GLY A 163 9.60 22.53 -14.89
CA GLY A 163 8.37 22.11 -14.24
C GLY A 163 8.24 20.58 -14.18
N GLY A 164 8.70 19.99 -13.08
CA GLY A 164 8.57 18.57 -12.80
C GLY A 164 7.15 18.19 -12.41
N LEU A 165 6.69 17.02 -12.89
CA LEU A 165 5.58 16.30 -12.27
C LEU A 165 6.09 15.77 -10.92
N ALA A 166 6.12 16.64 -9.92
CA ALA A 166 6.50 16.28 -8.57
C ALA A 166 5.58 15.14 -8.10
N SER A 167 6.15 13.99 -7.76
CA SER A 167 5.50 13.08 -6.84
C SER A 167 5.36 13.86 -5.52
N THR A 168 4.24 14.56 -5.34
CA THR A 168 4.06 15.38 -4.16
C THR A 168 4.01 14.43 -2.97
N LEU A 169 5.04 14.53 -2.14
CA LEU A 169 5.10 13.81 -0.89
C LEU A 169 3.79 14.04 -0.13
N PRO A 170 3.14 12.99 0.41
CA PRO A 170 1.92 13.17 1.19
C PRO A 170 2.12 14.19 2.31
N ASN A 171 1.06 14.94 2.64
CA ASN A 171 1.12 15.88 3.75
C ASN A 171 1.52 15.15 5.03
N TYR A 172 2.47 15.74 5.76
CA TYR A 172 2.98 15.14 6.98
C TYR A 172 3.27 16.19 8.06
N THR A 173 3.32 15.73 9.32
CA THR A 173 3.70 16.54 10.47
C THR A 173 4.64 15.73 11.35
N LEU A 174 5.77 16.34 11.71
CA LEU A 174 6.69 15.81 12.72
C LEU A 174 6.18 16.19 14.12
N ILE A 175 6.15 15.23 15.03
CA ILE A 175 5.71 15.40 16.41
C ILE A 175 6.88 15.02 17.32
N GLU A 176 7.58 16.03 17.83
CA GLU A 176 8.81 15.86 18.61
C GLU A 176 8.61 16.12 20.11
N ASN A 177 7.56 16.84 20.48
CA ASN A 177 7.26 17.24 21.86
C ASN A 177 5.81 16.89 22.24
N ILE A 178 5.54 16.74 23.54
CA ILE A 178 4.18 16.56 24.06
C ILE A 178 3.57 17.95 24.34
N ASP A 179 3.18 18.63 23.28
CA ASP A 179 2.62 19.98 23.27
C ASP A 179 1.20 20.02 22.64
N GLU A 180 0.72 21.21 22.28
CA GLU A 180 -0.58 21.36 21.62
C GLU A 180 -0.63 20.71 20.23
N LEU A 181 0.51 20.62 19.52
CA LEU A 181 0.58 19.93 18.24
C LEU A 181 0.41 18.42 18.43
N TYR A 182 1.07 17.84 19.44
CA TYR A 182 0.85 16.44 19.81
C TYR A 182 -0.61 16.18 20.19
N LYS A 183 -1.20 17.01 21.06
CA LYS A 183 -2.61 16.85 21.48
C LYS A 183 -3.57 16.95 20.29
N SER A 184 -3.33 17.88 19.37
CA SER A 184 -4.10 18.03 18.14
C SER A 184 -3.99 16.80 17.24
N ALA A 185 -2.78 16.26 17.08
CA ALA A 185 -2.55 15.03 16.32
C ALA A 185 -3.30 13.83 16.93
N ILE A 186 -3.21 13.63 18.26
CA ILE A 186 -3.96 12.58 18.95
C ILE A 186 -5.47 12.76 18.77
N GLY A 187 -6.00 13.97 19.00
CA GLY A 187 -7.43 14.25 18.86
C GLY A 187 -7.96 14.08 17.43
N ARG A 188 -7.10 14.21 16.41
CA ARG A 188 -7.45 13.85 15.03
C ARG A 188 -7.44 12.34 14.84
N LEU A 189 -6.40 11.66 15.29
CA LEU A 189 -6.25 10.21 15.14
C LEU A 189 -7.33 9.41 15.88
N GLU A 190 -7.81 9.89 17.02
CA GLU A 190 -8.91 9.26 17.78
C GLU A 190 -10.26 9.26 17.02
N LYS A 191 -10.41 10.11 16.01
CA LYS A 191 -11.62 10.17 15.15
C LYS A 191 -11.56 9.23 13.95
N GLU A 192 -10.39 8.65 13.67
CA GLU A 192 -10.21 7.74 12.56
C GLU A 192 -10.74 6.35 12.91
N SER A 193 -11.48 5.72 11.98
CA SER A 193 -11.84 4.31 12.10
C SER A 193 -10.74 3.36 11.60
N VAL A 194 -9.81 3.86 10.79
CA VAL A 194 -8.71 3.10 10.20
C VAL A 194 -7.46 3.98 10.12
N VAL A 195 -6.34 3.50 10.64
CA VAL A 195 -5.04 4.19 10.53
C VAL A 195 -3.98 3.26 9.95
N GLY A 196 -3.08 3.78 9.12
CA GLY A 196 -1.84 3.10 8.78
C GLY A 196 -0.84 3.27 9.91
N LEU A 197 -0.04 2.25 10.22
CA LEU A 197 0.96 2.29 11.29
C LEU A 197 2.28 1.67 10.82
N SER A 198 3.37 2.43 10.93
CA SER A 198 4.75 1.98 10.67
C SER A 198 5.67 2.29 11.85
N MET A 199 6.82 1.65 11.88
CA MET A 199 7.82 1.79 12.94
C MET A 199 9.22 1.72 12.35
N GLU A 200 10.03 2.77 12.58
CA GLU A 200 11.43 2.82 12.17
C GLU A 200 12.34 2.86 13.40
N GLY A 201 13.50 2.21 13.29
CA GLY A 201 14.44 2.13 14.40
C GLY A 201 15.57 1.15 14.17
N VAL A 202 16.26 0.81 15.26
CA VAL A 202 17.44 -0.07 15.23
C VAL A 202 17.11 -1.40 15.87
N ARG A 203 17.25 -2.49 15.10
CA ARG A 203 16.95 -3.87 15.50
C ARG A 203 15.62 -3.97 16.25
N THR A 204 14.57 -3.41 15.65
CA THR A 204 13.25 -3.22 16.29
C THR A 204 12.70 -4.53 16.88
N GLY A 205 11.84 -4.42 17.90
CA GLY A 205 11.46 -5.51 18.80
C GLY A 205 11.92 -5.23 20.24
N ARG A 206 11.70 -6.14 21.20
CA ARG A 206 11.91 -5.90 22.64
C ARG A 206 13.32 -5.45 23.06
N PHE A 207 14.34 -5.75 22.26
CA PHE A 207 15.74 -5.37 22.51
C PHE A 207 16.26 -4.25 21.60
N GLY A 208 15.42 -3.77 20.71
CA GLY A 208 15.73 -2.70 19.78
C GLY A 208 15.48 -1.31 20.35
N VAL A 209 15.66 -0.31 19.48
CA VAL A 209 15.27 1.07 19.76
C VAL A 209 14.26 1.50 18.72
N VAL A 210 13.04 1.83 19.14
CA VAL A 210 12.06 2.49 18.29
C VAL A 210 12.40 3.97 18.22
N CYS A 211 12.68 4.48 17.01
CA CYS A 211 13.09 5.86 16.80
C CYS A 211 11.93 6.72 16.27
N TRP A 212 11.09 6.15 15.42
CA TRP A 212 9.94 6.84 14.83
C TRP A 212 8.74 5.92 14.75
N ILE A 213 7.56 6.48 15.05
CA ILE A 213 6.27 5.85 14.74
C ILE A 213 5.57 6.71 13.70
N GLY A 214 5.25 6.11 12.55
CA GLY A 214 4.44 6.75 11.53
C GLY A 214 2.98 6.35 11.67
N VAL A 215 2.06 7.30 11.71
CA VAL A 215 0.61 7.06 11.71
C VAL A 215 -0.04 7.78 10.54
N ALA A 216 -0.62 7.03 9.61
CA ALA A 216 -1.28 7.59 8.43
C ALA A 216 -2.80 7.62 8.57
N THR A 217 -3.37 8.79 8.30
CA THR A 217 -4.79 8.98 8.01
C THR A 217 -5.04 8.89 6.50
N SER A 218 -6.24 9.27 6.01
CA SER A 218 -6.56 9.23 4.57
C SER A 218 -5.74 10.21 3.75
N ASP A 219 -5.33 11.31 4.38
CA ASP A 219 -4.84 12.52 3.71
C ASP A 219 -3.59 13.11 4.41
N HIS A 220 -3.19 12.56 5.56
CA HIS A 220 -2.09 13.10 6.37
C HIS A 220 -1.29 12.03 7.10
N VAL A 221 0.02 12.22 7.25
CA VAL A 221 0.92 11.35 8.03
C VAL A 221 1.48 12.09 9.25
N PHE A 222 1.38 11.49 10.42
CA PHE A 222 2.03 11.96 11.64
C PHE A 222 3.27 11.11 11.93
N LEU A 223 4.44 11.73 12.01
CA LEU A 223 5.68 11.06 12.40
C LEU A 223 6.03 11.46 13.83
N PHE A 224 5.85 10.54 14.76
CA PHE A 224 6.16 10.72 16.18
C PHE A 224 7.61 10.34 16.45
N ASP A 225 8.42 11.31 16.92
CA ASP A 225 9.80 11.07 17.32
C ASP A 225 9.83 10.37 18.68
N MET A 226 10.04 9.06 18.65
CA MET A 226 10.04 8.27 19.88
C MET A 226 11.33 8.43 20.70
N CYS A 227 12.41 8.93 20.11
CA CYS A 227 13.61 9.29 20.86
C CYS A 227 13.35 10.51 21.76
N SER A 228 12.54 11.45 21.29
CA SER A 228 12.18 12.67 22.04
C SER A 228 10.98 12.46 22.96
N LEU A 229 9.93 11.78 22.47
CA LEU A 229 8.69 11.56 23.22
C LEU A 229 8.78 10.44 24.28
N GLY A 230 9.64 9.44 24.04
CA GLY A 230 9.79 8.26 24.89
C GLY A 230 8.49 7.48 25.13
N SER A 231 8.47 6.66 26.18
CA SER A 231 7.27 5.91 26.58
C SER A 231 6.12 6.82 27.02
N THR A 232 6.41 8.03 27.49
CA THR A 232 5.41 9.03 27.86
C THR A 232 4.53 9.42 26.67
N GLY A 233 5.11 9.59 25.48
CA GLY A 233 4.35 9.84 24.26
C GLY A 233 3.47 8.66 23.84
N VAL A 234 3.78 7.43 24.26
CA VAL A 234 2.86 6.31 24.05
C VAL A 234 1.70 6.38 25.05
N ASN A 235 2.03 6.52 26.32
CA ASN A 235 1.08 6.44 27.44
C ASN A 235 0.11 7.64 27.53
N ARG A 236 0.44 8.77 26.91
CA ARG A 236 -0.39 10.00 26.93
C ARG A 236 -1.34 10.16 25.74
N GLY A 237 -1.45 9.18 24.84
CA GLY A 237 -2.42 9.26 23.75
C GLY A 237 -2.35 8.11 22.76
N LEU A 238 -1.17 7.81 22.22
CA LEU A 238 -1.02 6.78 21.18
C LEU A 238 -1.53 5.40 21.63
N ALA A 239 -1.32 5.04 22.90
CA ALA A 239 -1.83 3.80 23.48
C ALA A 239 -3.35 3.65 23.34
N ASN A 240 -4.11 4.75 23.50
CA ASN A 240 -5.57 4.74 23.37
C ASN A 240 -5.97 4.33 21.96
N ILE A 241 -5.31 4.91 20.94
CA ILE A 241 -5.58 4.59 19.53
C ILE A 241 -5.19 3.14 19.21
N PHE A 242 -4.03 2.69 19.70
CA PHE A 242 -3.47 1.38 19.36
C PHE A 242 -4.19 0.20 20.05
N THR A 243 -4.79 0.45 21.21
CA THR A 243 -5.57 -0.56 21.98
C THR A 243 -7.06 -0.54 21.66
N ASN A 244 -7.58 0.55 21.09
CA ASN A 244 -9.00 0.69 20.73
C ASN A 244 -9.42 -0.36 19.69
N ASP A 245 -10.47 -1.12 20.01
CA ASP A 245 -11.03 -2.19 19.18
C ASP A 245 -11.84 -1.68 17.99
N LYS A 246 -12.31 -0.42 18.02
CA LYS A 246 -13.05 0.21 16.93
C LYS A 246 -12.16 0.80 15.84
N VAL A 247 -10.86 0.99 16.13
CA VAL A 247 -9.89 1.53 15.17
C VAL A 247 -9.08 0.38 14.59
N ILE A 248 -9.10 0.22 13.26
CA ILE A 248 -8.26 -0.76 12.58
C ILE A 248 -6.85 -0.19 12.41
N LYS A 249 -5.83 -0.88 12.90
CA LYS A 249 -4.42 -0.54 12.63
C LYS A 249 -3.94 -1.36 11.45
N VAL A 250 -3.69 -0.70 10.33
CA VAL A 250 -3.15 -1.32 9.12
C VAL A 250 -1.63 -1.29 9.20
N ILE A 251 -1.01 -2.46 9.27
CA ILE A 251 0.43 -2.62 9.45
C ILE A 251 0.93 -3.57 8.35
N HIS A 252 2.15 -3.40 7.88
CA HIS A 252 2.83 -4.42 7.08
C HIS A 252 3.83 -5.16 7.95
N ASP A 253 3.61 -6.46 8.18
CA ASP A 253 4.43 -7.28 9.08
C ASP A 253 4.47 -6.76 10.53
N CYS A 254 3.41 -7.04 11.28
CA CYS A 254 3.25 -6.54 12.64
C CYS A 254 4.08 -7.26 13.71
N ARG A 255 4.88 -8.29 13.37
CA ARG A 255 5.53 -9.17 14.36
C ARG A 255 6.47 -8.42 15.32
N PHE A 256 7.47 -7.73 14.79
CA PHE A 256 8.42 -6.97 15.62
C PHE A 256 7.83 -5.70 16.21
N MET A 257 6.82 -5.12 15.56
CA MET A 257 6.06 -4.00 16.12
C MET A 257 5.31 -4.46 17.37
N SER A 258 4.52 -5.54 17.28
CA SER A 258 3.80 -6.12 18.40
C SER A 258 4.74 -6.46 19.56
N ASP A 259 5.90 -7.09 19.25
CA ASP A 259 6.92 -7.41 20.24
C ASP A 259 7.47 -6.16 20.95
N ALA A 260 7.79 -5.09 20.20
CA ALA A 260 8.25 -3.83 20.76
C ALA A 260 7.19 -3.17 21.65
N PHE A 261 5.93 -3.09 21.19
CA PHE A 261 4.87 -2.42 21.94
C PHE A 261 4.54 -3.12 23.26
N VAL A 262 4.50 -4.46 23.27
CA VAL A 262 4.25 -5.21 24.49
C VAL A 262 5.39 -5.03 25.50
N HIS A 263 6.64 -5.20 25.06
CA HIS A 263 7.76 -5.29 25.99
C HIS A 263 8.39 -3.95 26.35
N GLN A 264 8.37 -2.96 25.45
CA GLN A 264 8.95 -1.64 25.71
C GLN A 264 7.94 -0.63 26.26
N TYR A 265 6.66 -0.78 25.90
CA TYR A 265 5.62 0.20 26.23
C TYR A 265 4.45 -0.35 27.05
N GLY A 266 4.37 -1.67 27.27
CA GLY A 266 3.25 -2.28 27.98
C GLY A 266 1.92 -2.19 27.22
N VAL A 267 1.97 -2.01 25.90
CA VAL A 267 0.80 -1.82 25.03
C VAL A 267 0.59 -3.05 24.16
N LYS A 268 -0.61 -3.63 24.22
CA LYS A 268 -1.02 -4.72 23.32
C LYS A 268 -1.82 -4.14 22.16
N LEU A 269 -1.26 -4.20 20.96
CA LEU A 269 -1.99 -3.85 19.74
C LEU A 269 -3.27 -4.69 19.62
N ASN A 270 -4.38 -4.06 19.27
CA ASN A 270 -5.67 -4.70 19.08
C ASN A 270 -6.25 -4.35 17.71
N ASN A 271 -7.14 -5.15 17.13
CA ASN A 271 -7.77 -4.89 15.82
C ASN A 271 -6.75 -4.48 14.71
N VAL A 272 -5.81 -5.38 14.42
CA VAL A 272 -4.77 -5.19 13.40
C VAL A 272 -5.19 -5.83 12.09
N PHE A 273 -5.04 -5.11 10.98
CA PHE A 273 -5.03 -5.68 9.64
C PHE A 273 -3.59 -5.72 9.14
N ASP A 274 -3.03 -6.91 8.96
CA ASP A 274 -1.67 -7.09 8.46
C ASP A 274 -1.68 -7.26 6.93
N THR A 275 -1.11 -6.30 6.20
CA THR A 275 -1.08 -6.32 4.73
C THR A 275 -0.15 -7.41 4.17
N GLN A 276 0.87 -7.85 4.90
CA GLN A 276 1.72 -8.95 4.48
C GLN A 276 0.93 -10.28 4.57
N VAL A 277 0.18 -10.49 5.65
CA VAL A 277 -0.71 -11.65 5.79
C VAL A 277 -1.78 -11.63 4.69
N GLY A 278 -2.40 -10.46 4.45
CA GLY A 278 -3.38 -10.30 3.38
C GLY A 278 -2.82 -10.66 1.99
N ALA A 279 -1.62 -10.18 1.67
CA ALA A 279 -0.93 -10.52 0.42
C ALA A 279 -0.62 -12.03 0.30
N LEU A 280 -0.20 -12.67 1.39
CA LEU A 280 0.04 -14.12 1.41
C LEU A 280 -1.24 -14.93 1.16
N VAL A 281 -2.38 -14.50 1.72
CA VAL A 281 -3.68 -15.16 1.47
C VAL A 281 -4.12 -14.96 0.02
N VAL A 282 -3.91 -13.76 -0.55
CA VAL A 282 -4.17 -13.52 -1.99
C VAL A 282 -3.37 -14.48 -2.87
N VAL A 283 -2.07 -14.64 -2.59
CA VAL A 283 -1.20 -15.58 -3.32
C VAL A 283 -1.70 -17.01 -3.15
N LYS A 284 -2.03 -17.44 -1.92
CA LYS A 284 -2.57 -18.77 -1.67
C LYS A 284 -3.86 -19.03 -2.43
N ASN A 285 -4.78 -18.08 -2.46
CA ASN A 285 -6.05 -18.25 -3.19
C ASN A 285 -5.83 -18.38 -4.71
N LYS A 286 -4.78 -17.74 -5.23
CA LYS A 286 -4.42 -17.80 -6.65
C LYS A 286 -3.67 -19.08 -7.05
N HIS A 287 -2.77 -19.57 -6.19
CA HIS A 287 -1.84 -20.66 -6.52
C HIS A 287 -2.11 -21.96 -5.76
N GLY A 288 -3.06 -21.98 -4.82
CA GLY A 288 -3.40 -23.13 -3.98
C GLY A 288 -2.45 -23.35 -2.78
N SER A 289 -1.29 -22.71 -2.75
CA SER A 289 -0.27 -22.85 -1.70
C SER A 289 0.36 -21.50 -1.33
N PHE A 290 1.00 -21.44 -0.16
CA PHE A 290 1.78 -20.26 0.23
C PHE A 290 3.17 -20.29 -0.42
N ASN A 291 3.70 -19.11 -0.74
CA ASN A 291 5.11 -18.98 -1.09
C ASN A 291 6.00 -19.22 0.14
N ARG A 292 7.22 -19.71 -0.11
CA ARG A 292 8.25 -19.88 0.92
C ARG A 292 8.65 -18.55 1.58
N TYR A 293 8.68 -17.47 0.81
CA TYR A 293 9.11 -16.14 1.26
C TYR A 293 7.93 -15.17 1.34
N VAL A 294 7.99 -14.28 2.34
CA VAL A 294 6.98 -13.24 2.53
C VAL A 294 7.25 -12.04 1.63
N PRO A 295 6.23 -11.37 1.10
CA PRO A 295 6.44 -10.17 0.29
C PRO A 295 6.85 -8.98 1.18
N SER A 296 7.83 -8.21 0.72
CA SER A 296 8.14 -6.90 1.30
C SER A 296 6.98 -5.92 1.09
N LEU A 297 6.99 -4.80 1.81
CA LEU A 297 6.03 -3.72 1.58
C LEU A 297 6.13 -3.22 0.13
N THR A 298 7.34 -2.93 -0.35
CA THR A 298 7.58 -2.47 -1.72
C THR A 298 7.03 -3.45 -2.75
N ARG A 299 7.26 -4.75 -2.56
CA ARG A 299 6.72 -5.79 -3.46
C ARG A 299 5.20 -5.81 -3.45
N SER A 300 4.58 -5.71 -2.27
CA SER A 300 3.12 -5.70 -2.14
C SER A 300 2.51 -4.45 -2.79
N LEU A 301 3.14 -3.29 -2.63
CA LEU A 301 2.74 -2.05 -3.28
C LEU A 301 2.86 -2.10 -4.81
N THR A 302 3.92 -2.73 -5.33
CA THR A 302 4.07 -2.95 -6.77
C THR A 302 3.02 -3.94 -7.28
N ASP A 303 2.92 -5.11 -6.68
CA ASP A 303 2.11 -6.21 -7.22
C ASP A 303 0.60 -5.96 -7.10
N ILE A 304 0.17 -5.27 -6.03
CA ILE A 304 -1.26 -5.08 -5.73
C ILE A 304 -1.74 -3.69 -6.13
N LEU A 305 -0.93 -2.64 -5.94
CA LEU A 305 -1.33 -1.25 -6.27
C LEU A 305 -0.72 -0.72 -7.57
N ASN A 306 0.19 -1.47 -8.22
CA ASN A 306 0.92 -1.02 -9.41
C ASN A 306 1.66 0.31 -9.20
N LEU A 307 2.18 0.54 -7.98
CA LEU A 307 2.91 1.77 -7.67
C LEU A 307 4.30 1.79 -8.31
N PRO A 308 4.72 2.93 -8.90
CA PRO A 308 6.07 3.07 -9.46
C PRO A 308 7.12 3.18 -8.35
N SER A 309 8.35 2.75 -8.64
CA SER A 309 9.46 2.75 -7.67
C SER A 309 9.71 4.12 -7.02
N MET A 310 9.55 5.22 -7.77
CA MET A 310 9.72 6.58 -7.25
C MET A 310 8.72 7.00 -6.17
N SER A 311 7.60 6.29 -6.01
CA SER A 311 6.59 6.54 -4.97
C SER A 311 6.77 5.67 -3.72
N MET A 312 7.91 4.99 -3.62
CA MET A 312 8.21 4.03 -2.57
C MET A 312 9.61 4.22 -2.01
N TYR A 313 9.75 3.95 -0.71
CA TYR A 313 11.05 3.94 -0.06
C TYR A 313 11.75 2.60 -0.26
N HIS A 314 13.03 2.68 -0.63
CA HIS A 314 13.88 1.50 -0.85
C HIS A 314 15.05 1.56 0.14
N PRO A 315 14.91 0.93 1.33
CA PRO A 315 15.98 0.92 2.31
C PRO A 315 17.19 0.18 1.72
N ARG A 316 18.36 0.80 1.80
CA ARG A 316 19.63 0.13 1.50
C ARG A 316 20.17 -0.46 2.79
N LYS A 317 20.15 -1.78 2.90
CA LYS A 317 20.77 -2.52 4.00
C LYS A 317 21.88 -3.39 3.44
N ARG A 318 23.08 -3.23 3.99
CA ARG A 318 24.24 -4.07 3.73
C ARG A 318 24.11 -5.31 4.61
N MET A 319 24.23 -6.48 3.98
CA MET A 319 24.18 -7.76 4.65
C MET A 319 25.25 -7.82 5.76
N GLY A 320 24.86 -8.19 6.97
CA GLY A 320 25.74 -8.25 8.15
C GLY A 320 26.05 -6.89 8.79
N HIS A 321 25.53 -5.79 8.26
CA HIS A 321 25.67 -4.42 8.80
C HIS A 321 24.31 -3.75 9.03
N GLU A 322 23.26 -4.54 9.23
CA GLU A 322 21.88 -4.05 9.34
C GLU A 322 21.76 -3.07 10.51
N LYS A 323 22.45 -3.34 11.62
CA LYS A 323 22.42 -2.50 12.82
C LYS A 323 23.05 -1.13 12.55
N GLU A 324 24.18 -1.08 11.85
CA GLU A 324 24.88 0.15 11.49
C GLU A 324 24.05 0.98 10.50
N ASP A 325 23.46 0.32 9.50
CA ASP A 325 22.63 1.00 8.50
C ASP A 325 21.32 1.51 9.11
N GLU A 326 20.74 0.80 10.08
CA GLU A 326 19.56 1.25 10.82
C GLU A 326 19.88 2.36 11.82
N ALA A 327 21.13 2.49 12.28
CA ALA A 327 21.51 3.51 13.26
C ALA A 327 21.24 4.94 12.76
N ILE A 328 21.13 5.14 11.44
CA ILE A 328 20.77 6.41 10.83
C ILE A 328 19.41 6.94 11.32
N TRP A 329 18.47 6.07 11.69
CA TRP A 329 17.15 6.45 12.23
C TRP A 329 17.23 7.16 13.59
N LYS A 330 18.36 7.05 14.30
CA LYS A 330 18.63 7.77 15.55
C LYS A 330 19.12 9.20 15.33
N THR A 331 19.56 9.56 14.13
CA THR A 331 20.12 10.89 13.87
C THR A 331 19.08 11.99 14.05
N ARG A 332 19.48 13.13 14.63
CA ARG A 332 18.64 14.32 14.82
C ARG A 332 19.40 15.58 14.39
N PRO A 333 18.78 16.49 13.60
CA PRO A 333 17.47 16.31 12.94
C PRO A 333 17.49 15.13 11.96
N LEU A 334 16.34 14.49 11.74
CA LEU A 334 16.27 13.35 10.81
C LEU A 334 16.50 13.85 9.38
N PRO A 335 17.43 13.26 8.61
CA PRO A 335 17.63 13.62 7.21
C PRO A 335 16.35 13.56 6.38
N GLN A 336 16.16 14.53 5.49
CA GLN A 336 14.93 14.69 4.69
C GLN A 336 14.54 13.41 3.92
N HIS A 337 15.50 12.72 3.31
CA HIS A 337 15.23 11.47 2.59
C HIS A 337 14.72 10.33 3.49
N LEU A 338 15.00 10.36 4.80
CA LEU A 338 14.46 9.41 5.77
C LEU A 338 13.09 9.84 6.29
N ILE A 339 12.81 11.14 6.37
CA ILE A 339 11.45 11.65 6.60
C ILE A 339 10.54 11.15 5.46
N GLU A 340 10.95 11.36 4.22
CA GLU A 340 10.24 10.85 3.03
C GLU A 340 10.09 9.33 3.08
N GLY A 341 11.15 8.62 3.47
CA GLY A 341 11.13 7.18 3.65
C GLY A 341 10.08 6.71 4.66
N ALA A 342 10.05 7.33 5.84
CA ALA A 342 9.10 7.03 6.90
C ALA A 342 7.66 7.33 6.47
N VAL A 343 7.43 8.42 5.72
CA VAL A 343 6.12 8.74 5.14
C VAL A 343 5.69 7.67 4.14
N PHE A 344 6.55 7.28 3.19
CA PHE A 344 6.22 6.26 2.19
C PHE A 344 5.98 4.86 2.79
N ASN A 345 6.63 4.53 3.91
CA ASN A 345 6.41 3.26 4.60
C ASN A 345 5.01 3.13 5.25
N VAL A 346 4.25 4.23 5.36
CA VAL A 346 2.94 4.20 6.04
C VAL A 346 1.78 4.74 5.20
N CYS A 347 2.01 5.72 4.33
CA CYS A 347 0.94 6.45 3.64
C CYS A 347 0.09 5.55 2.72
N TRP A 348 0.66 4.48 2.18
CA TRP A 348 -0.03 3.57 1.26
C TRP A 348 -0.78 2.44 1.95
N LEU A 349 -0.55 2.18 3.24
CA LEU A 349 -1.07 0.99 3.93
C LEU A 349 -2.60 0.92 3.89
N ARG A 350 -3.29 2.05 4.10
CA ARG A 350 -4.76 2.11 4.04
C ARG A 350 -5.29 1.72 2.66
N LYS A 351 -4.66 2.22 1.58
CA LYS A 351 -5.04 1.87 0.21
C LYS A 351 -4.70 0.41 -0.12
N LEU A 352 -3.53 -0.07 0.33
CA LEU A 352 -3.12 -1.46 0.16
C LEU A 352 -4.10 -2.43 0.83
N ARG A 353 -4.58 -2.12 2.05
CA ARG A 353 -5.65 -2.89 2.70
C ARG A 353 -6.91 -2.97 1.86
N LEU A 354 -7.38 -1.86 1.30
CA LEU A 354 -8.61 -1.85 0.49
C LEU A 354 -8.44 -2.71 -0.77
N ALA A 355 -7.32 -2.58 -1.47
CA ALA A 355 -7.03 -3.40 -2.66
C ALA A 355 -6.92 -4.90 -2.33
N ILE A 356 -6.26 -5.24 -1.21
CA ILE A 356 -6.22 -6.63 -0.72
C ILE A 356 -7.64 -7.14 -0.44
N MET A 357 -8.47 -6.36 0.26
CA MET A 357 -9.85 -6.76 0.57
C MET A 357 -10.69 -6.95 -0.69
N GLU A 358 -10.53 -6.08 -1.69
CA GLU A 358 -11.21 -6.19 -2.98
C GLU A 358 -10.84 -7.49 -3.71
N ILE A 359 -9.54 -7.87 -3.71
CA ILE A 359 -9.10 -9.14 -4.28
C ILE A 359 -9.66 -10.32 -3.50
N LEU A 360 -9.59 -10.29 -2.16
CA LEU A 360 -10.08 -11.38 -1.31
C LEU A 360 -11.60 -11.57 -1.40
N LEU A 361 -12.35 -10.52 -1.69
CA LEU A 361 -13.81 -10.54 -1.83
C LEU A 361 -14.27 -10.58 -3.30
N SER A 362 -13.35 -10.77 -4.24
CA SER A 362 -13.67 -10.75 -5.68
C SER A 362 -14.73 -11.79 -6.09
N ASP A 363 -14.70 -12.99 -5.50
CA ASP A 363 -15.72 -14.02 -5.73
C ASP A 363 -17.11 -13.59 -5.23
N VAL A 364 -17.18 -12.84 -4.13
CA VAL A 364 -18.44 -12.29 -3.61
C VAL A 364 -18.97 -11.23 -4.56
N THR A 365 -18.11 -10.32 -5.02
CA THR A 365 -18.46 -9.29 -6.00
C THR A 365 -18.93 -9.92 -7.32
N PHE A 366 -18.23 -10.96 -7.80
CA PHE A 366 -18.60 -11.66 -9.02
C PHE A 366 -19.93 -12.41 -8.87
N GLY A 367 -20.10 -13.18 -7.80
CA GLY A 367 -21.37 -13.86 -7.48
C GLY A 367 -22.55 -12.88 -7.40
N THR A 368 -22.34 -11.73 -6.76
CA THR A 368 -23.35 -10.65 -6.72
C THR A 368 -23.69 -10.16 -8.13
N SER A 369 -22.69 -9.99 -9.00
CA SER A 369 -22.95 -9.57 -10.39
C SER A 369 -23.73 -10.63 -11.20
N LEU A 370 -23.55 -11.92 -10.87
CA LEU A 370 -24.37 -13.00 -11.45
C LEU A 370 -25.82 -12.92 -10.98
N TYR A 371 -26.07 -12.66 -9.69
CA TYR A 371 -27.44 -12.45 -9.16
C TYR A 371 -28.12 -11.24 -9.79
N LEU A 372 -27.40 -10.12 -9.94
CA LEU A 372 -27.97 -8.91 -10.55
C LEU A 372 -28.50 -9.17 -11.96
N LYS A 373 -27.82 -10.02 -12.74
CA LYS A 373 -28.19 -10.38 -14.12
C LYS A 373 -29.28 -11.43 -14.21
N GLU A 374 -29.36 -12.33 -13.23
CA GLU A 374 -30.13 -13.56 -13.35
C GLU A 374 -31.61 -13.33 -13.69
N ILE A 375 -32.22 -12.31 -13.11
CA ILE A 375 -33.63 -11.96 -13.36
C ILE A 375 -33.73 -10.77 -14.30
N SER A 376 -32.81 -9.79 -14.21
CA SER A 376 -32.91 -8.55 -14.98
C SER A 376 -32.77 -8.74 -16.49
N GLU A 377 -32.14 -9.83 -16.93
CA GLU A 377 -31.91 -10.15 -18.35
C GLU A 377 -32.96 -11.13 -18.93
N LEU A 378 -33.96 -11.53 -18.14
CA LEU A 378 -35.02 -12.44 -18.59
C LEU A 378 -36.15 -11.68 -19.32
N ALA A 379 -36.86 -12.40 -20.20
CA ALA A 379 -38.14 -11.96 -20.71
C ALA A 379 -39.22 -12.05 -19.61
N ASP A 380 -40.23 -11.16 -19.66
CA ASP A 380 -41.25 -11.01 -18.62
C ASP A 380 -41.99 -12.33 -18.29
N ASP A 381 -42.24 -13.15 -19.30
CA ASP A 381 -42.90 -14.46 -19.17
C ASP A 381 -42.07 -15.50 -18.40
N SER A 382 -40.74 -15.34 -18.39
CA SER A 382 -39.78 -16.27 -17.80
C SER A 382 -39.48 -15.97 -16.32
N VAL A 383 -39.95 -14.83 -15.79
CA VAL A 383 -39.66 -14.37 -14.42
C VAL A 383 -40.39 -15.22 -13.37
N ALA A 384 -41.64 -15.62 -13.65
CA ALA A 384 -42.47 -16.38 -12.70
C ALA A 384 -41.85 -17.74 -12.34
N GLU A 385 -41.23 -18.42 -13.31
CA GLU A 385 -40.56 -19.71 -13.11
C GLU A 385 -39.37 -19.59 -12.15
N LYS A 386 -38.61 -18.49 -12.22
CA LYS A 386 -37.50 -18.20 -11.31
C LYS A 386 -37.94 -17.95 -9.87
N GLY A 387 -39.12 -17.35 -9.68
CA GLY A 387 -39.69 -17.14 -8.35
C GLY A 387 -39.90 -18.45 -7.57
N VAL A 388 -40.25 -19.54 -8.25
CA VAL A 388 -40.49 -20.86 -7.64
C VAL A 388 -39.19 -21.50 -7.12
N VAL A 389 -38.06 -21.21 -7.77
CA VAL A 389 -36.74 -21.80 -7.46
C VAL A 389 -35.76 -20.81 -6.82
N ALA A 390 -36.23 -19.70 -6.25
CA ALA A 390 -35.38 -18.66 -5.65
C ALA A 390 -34.49 -19.13 -4.49
N HIS A 391 -34.78 -20.30 -3.92
CA HIS A 391 -33.97 -20.94 -2.88
C HIS A 391 -32.77 -21.74 -3.44
N VAL A 392 -32.69 -21.92 -4.77
CA VAL A 392 -31.64 -22.70 -5.45
C VAL A 392 -30.58 -21.75 -5.99
N ILE A 393 -29.31 -22.12 -5.84
CA ILE A 393 -28.20 -21.35 -6.41
C ILE A 393 -28.24 -21.37 -7.95
N PRO A 394 -28.05 -20.24 -8.63
CA PRO A 394 -28.09 -20.17 -10.08
C PRO A 394 -26.97 -20.98 -10.72
N MET A 395 -27.27 -21.64 -11.84
CA MET A 395 -26.30 -22.45 -12.57
C MET A 395 -25.09 -21.63 -13.06
N SER A 396 -25.25 -20.31 -13.24
CA SER A 396 -24.17 -19.39 -13.59
C SER A 396 -23.06 -19.33 -12.54
N PHE A 397 -23.34 -19.66 -11.27
CA PHE A 397 -22.33 -19.72 -10.20
C PHE A 397 -21.28 -20.81 -10.43
N LYS A 398 -21.53 -21.78 -11.33
CA LYS A 398 -20.49 -22.72 -11.78
C LYS A 398 -19.27 -21.99 -12.40
N ALA A 399 -19.43 -20.75 -12.86
CA ALA A 399 -18.34 -19.92 -13.37
C ALA A 399 -17.32 -19.51 -12.29
N LEU A 400 -17.74 -19.38 -11.01
CA LEU A 400 -16.83 -19.06 -9.89
C LEU A 400 -15.73 -20.12 -9.74
N HIS A 401 -16.08 -21.40 -9.90
CA HIS A 401 -15.14 -22.51 -9.76
C HIS A 401 -14.05 -22.53 -10.86
N LYS A 402 -14.33 -21.94 -12.04
CA LYS A 402 -13.38 -21.88 -13.16
C LYS A 402 -12.34 -20.77 -12.99
N MET A 403 -12.68 -19.65 -12.37
CA MET A 403 -11.71 -18.56 -12.15
C MET A 403 -10.64 -18.91 -11.12
N SER A 404 -11.00 -19.68 -10.09
CA SER A 404 -10.07 -20.05 -9.02
C SER A 404 -8.97 -21.03 -9.44
N ARG A 405 -9.10 -21.72 -10.60
CA ARG A 405 -8.16 -22.77 -11.05
C ARG A 405 -7.30 -22.41 -12.27
N ASN A 406 -7.40 -21.20 -12.81
CA ASN A 406 -6.56 -20.74 -13.93
C ASN A 406 -5.15 -20.26 -13.49
N GLY A 407 -4.70 -20.61 -12.28
CA GLY A 407 -3.29 -20.52 -11.90
C GLY A 407 -2.58 -21.80 -12.31
N ASP A 408 -1.71 -21.73 -13.32
CA ASP A 408 -0.92 -22.87 -13.81
C ASP A 408 -0.14 -23.60 -12.71
N ALA A 409 0.12 -24.87 -13.01
CA ALA A 409 0.62 -25.97 -12.18
C ALA A 409 1.58 -25.63 -11.02
N CYS A 410 1.35 -26.33 -9.92
CA CYS A 410 2.23 -26.50 -8.77
C CYS A 410 3.61 -27.01 -9.23
N GLU A 411 4.67 -26.23 -9.04
CA GLU A 411 6.01 -26.80 -8.95
C GLU A 411 6.16 -27.45 -7.57
N ASP A 412 6.32 -28.77 -7.57
CA ASP A 412 6.65 -29.53 -6.38
C ASP A 412 8.02 -29.07 -5.84
N PHE A 413 8.03 -28.47 -4.66
CA PHE A 413 9.27 -28.06 -4.01
C PHE A 413 9.94 -29.26 -3.32
N HIS A 414 11.14 -29.59 -3.79
CA HIS A 414 12.06 -30.47 -3.07
C HIS A 414 12.63 -29.80 -1.81
N ASP A 415 12.62 -30.53 -0.70
CA ASP A 415 13.19 -30.18 0.62
C ASP A 415 14.73 -30.13 0.62
N SER A 416 15.32 -29.24 -0.17
CA SER A 416 16.75 -28.91 -0.04
C SER A 416 16.91 -27.43 0.26
N VAL A 417 17.28 -27.14 1.51
CA VAL A 417 17.74 -25.82 1.96
C VAL A 417 19.15 -25.59 1.38
N PRO A 418 19.38 -24.57 0.54
CA PRO A 418 20.74 -24.18 0.18
C PRO A 418 21.44 -23.66 1.44
N GLN A 419 22.65 -24.14 1.72
CA GLN A 419 23.43 -23.76 2.90
C GLN A 419 23.88 -22.28 2.92
N ASN A 420 23.54 -21.48 1.91
CA ASN A 420 23.79 -20.04 1.88
C ASN A 420 22.44 -19.30 1.78
N GLY A 421 22.01 -18.70 2.89
CA GLY A 421 20.72 -18.02 3.07
C GLY A 421 20.55 -16.70 2.32
N CYS A 422 20.91 -16.66 1.03
CA CYS A 422 20.63 -15.51 0.18
C CYS A 422 19.26 -15.65 -0.49
N ASP A 423 18.39 -14.66 -0.25
CA ASP A 423 17.19 -14.42 -1.04
C ASP A 423 17.59 -14.11 -2.50
N PRO A 424 17.10 -14.88 -3.50
CA PRO A 424 17.44 -14.66 -4.90
C PRO A 424 16.96 -13.31 -5.47
N TYR A 425 16.13 -12.54 -4.74
CA TYR A 425 15.66 -11.22 -5.16
C TYR A 425 16.39 -10.04 -4.49
N VAL A 426 17.40 -10.31 -3.66
CA VAL A 426 18.32 -9.30 -3.11
C VAL A 426 19.59 -9.26 -3.97
N SER A 427 19.47 -9.07 -5.28
CA SER A 427 20.62 -8.92 -6.18
C SER A 427 20.78 -7.47 -6.66
N PHE A 428 20.95 -6.54 -5.73
CA PHE A 428 21.51 -5.21 -6.02
C PHE A 428 22.50 -4.79 -4.92
N THR A 429 23.35 -5.71 -4.48
CA THR A 429 24.55 -5.39 -3.69
C THR A 429 25.77 -5.49 -4.59
N ARG A 430 26.35 -4.35 -4.95
CA ARG A 430 27.67 -4.30 -5.58
C ARG A 430 28.68 -4.95 -4.63
N HIS A 431 29.31 -6.03 -5.07
CA HIS A 431 30.56 -6.51 -4.47
C HIS A 431 31.61 -5.40 -4.61
N ILE A 432 31.91 -4.70 -3.52
CA ILE A 432 33.10 -3.86 -3.45
C ILE A 432 34.22 -4.74 -2.90
N SER A 433 34.93 -5.41 -3.79
CA SER A 433 36.25 -5.93 -3.50
C SER A 433 37.21 -4.75 -3.46
N HIS A 434 37.56 -4.24 -2.28
CA HIS A 434 38.88 -3.66 -1.94
C HIS A 434 38.85 -3.07 -0.52
N VAL A 435 39.19 -3.90 0.47
CA VAL A 435 39.95 -3.43 1.64
C VAL A 435 41.03 -4.48 1.89
N ARG A 436 42.27 -4.15 1.53
CA ARG A 436 43.45 -4.91 1.93
C ARG A 436 43.55 -4.85 3.45
N LYS A 437 43.75 -6.01 4.07
CA LYS A 437 44.17 -6.14 5.46
C LYS A 437 45.53 -5.45 5.64
N THR A 438 45.61 -4.57 6.62
CA THR A 438 46.80 -4.33 7.45
C THR A 438 46.34 -4.25 8.88
#